data_AF-A0A519V3B7-F1
#
_entry.id   AF-A0A519V3B7-F1
#
_cell.length_a   1.000
_cell.length_b   1.000
_cell.length_c   1.000
_cell.angle_alpha   90.00
_cell.angle_beta   90.00
_cell.angle_gamma   90.00
#
_symmetry.space_group_name_H-M   'P 1'
#
loop_
_entity.id
_entity.type
_entity.pdbx_description
1 polymer ?
#
loop_
_entity_poly.entity_id
_entity_poly.type
_entity_poly.pdbx_seq_one_letter_code
_entity_poly.pdbx_strand_id
1 'polypeptide(L)'
;MDLLFSVDEKYLQAIEELQYGELPKALHLFQEIISADPDYARAHYQLGSFYQYQFKNFQTAGYHYKKCIELEPSFPDVYEHYLRLLITLKMHKSIKLIAENALTVAGVNKANIYENLGFYEEEMLHLDKAKNYYKMASNVTANQSDHSLFQEHLKRVNEKESANQPMIYAYQG
;
A
#
# COMPACT_ATOMS: atom_id res chain seq x y z
N MET A 1 30.29 19.75 -21.47
CA MET A 1 30.73 18.37 -21.17
C MET A 1 29.58 17.77 -20.41
N ASP A 2 28.64 17.16 -21.11
CA ASP A 2 27.45 16.60 -20.48
C ASP A 2 27.92 15.47 -19.58
N LEU A 3 27.84 15.67 -18.26
CA LEU A 3 27.99 14.59 -17.31
C LEU A 3 26.84 13.62 -17.61
N LEU A 4 27.15 12.53 -18.30
CA LEU A 4 26.24 11.42 -18.48
C LEU A 4 26.15 10.73 -17.11
N PHE A 5 25.28 11.23 -16.24
CA PHE A 5 24.99 10.57 -14.97
C PHE A 5 24.51 9.15 -15.24
N SER A 6 25.01 8.19 -14.46
CA SER A 6 24.45 6.85 -14.44
C SER A 6 22.98 6.89 -14.02
N VAL A 7 22.21 5.87 -14.39
CA VAL A 7 20.79 5.74 -13.98
C VAL A 7 20.65 5.80 -12.46
N ASP A 8 21.59 5.22 -11.73
CA ASP A 8 21.60 5.23 -10.26
C ASP A 8 21.85 6.65 -9.69
N GLU A 9 22.81 7.40 -10.23
CA GLU A 9 23.06 8.79 -9.81
C GLU A 9 21.84 9.67 -10.09
N LYS A 10 21.24 9.49 -11.26
CA LYS A 10 20.03 10.23 -11.66
C LYS A 10 18.84 9.88 -10.77
N TYR A 11 18.74 8.63 -10.33
CA TYR A 11 17.74 8.20 -9.35
C TYR A 11 17.97 8.87 -8.00
N LEU A 12 19.21 8.93 -7.50
CA LEU A 12 19.53 9.63 -6.25
C LEU A 12 19.15 11.11 -6.33
N GLN A 13 19.45 11.78 -7.44
CA GLN A 13 19.03 13.15 -7.68
C GLN A 13 17.50 13.30 -7.68
N ALA A 14 16.77 12.37 -8.31
CA ALA A 14 15.30 12.40 -8.32
C ALA A 14 14.72 12.26 -6.89
N ILE A 15 15.34 11.43 -6.05
CA ILE A 15 14.98 11.27 -4.64
C ILE A 15 15.31 12.54 -3.83
N GLU A 16 16.43 13.20 -4.11
CA GLU A 16 16.79 14.47 -3.48
C GLU A 16 15.78 15.58 -3.81
N GLU A 17 15.38 15.71 -5.08
CA GLU A 17 14.34 16.67 -5.49
C GLU A 17 12.99 16.37 -4.81
N LEU A 18 12.66 15.09 -4.58
CA LEU A 18 11.49 14.72 -3.76
C LEU A 18 11.61 15.22 -2.32
N GLN A 19 12.79 15.12 -1.70
CA GLN A 19 13.03 15.59 -0.34
C GLN A 19 12.92 17.11 -0.24
N TYR A 20 13.32 17.83 -1.29
CA TYR A 20 13.14 19.28 -1.38
C TYR A 20 11.70 19.70 -1.73
N GLY A 21 10.81 18.75 -2.04
CA GLY A 21 9.43 19.03 -2.44
C GLY A 21 9.27 19.48 -3.88
N GLU A 22 10.33 19.38 -4.69
CA GLU A 22 10.37 19.75 -6.10
C GLU A 22 9.78 18.64 -6.98
N LEU A 23 8.50 18.38 -6.77
CA LEU A 23 7.72 17.33 -7.43
C LEU A 23 7.86 17.33 -8.97
N PRO A 24 7.81 18.48 -9.68
CA PRO A 24 7.96 18.48 -11.14
C PRO A 24 9.33 18.02 -11.62
N LYS A 25 10.41 18.39 -10.91
CA LYS A 25 11.78 17.99 -11.27
C LYS A 25 12.01 16.51 -11.01
N ALA A 26 11.57 16.02 -9.86
CA ALA A 26 11.63 14.60 -9.53
C ALA A 26 10.89 13.76 -10.58
N LEU A 27 9.67 14.17 -10.96
CA LEU A 27 8.90 13.48 -12.00
C LEU A 27 9.64 13.43 -13.34
N HIS A 28 10.21 14.56 -13.75
CA HIS A 28 10.99 14.63 -14.99
C HIS A 28 12.18 13.68 -14.96
N LEU A 29 12.95 13.67 -13.86
CA LEU A 29 14.10 12.77 -13.70
C LEU A 29 13.67 11.29 -13.73
N PHE A 30 12.55 10.92 -13.09
CA PHE A 30 12.04 9.54 -13.17
C PHE A 30 11.60 9.15 -14.58
N GLN A 31 11.05 10.07 -15.36
CA GLN A 31 10.71 9.82 -16.77
C GLN A 31 11.96 9.66 -17.65
N GLU A 32 13.00 10.44 -17.39
CA GLU A 32 14.29 10.29 -18.07
C GLU A 32 14.98 8.97 -17.72
N ILE A 33 14.89 8.53 -16.46
CA ILE A 33 15.39 7.22 -16.03
C ILE A 33 14.70 6.11 -16.81
N ILE A 34 13.38 6.09 -16.88
CA ILE A 34 12.66 5.05 -17.63
C ILE A 34 12.91 5.13 -19.14
N SER A 35 13.18 6.34 -19.67
CA SER A 35 13.54 6.49 -21.09
C SER A 35 14.92 5.91 -21.40
N ALA A 36 15.85 5.98 -20.45
CA ALA A 36 17.20 5.43 -20.58
C ALA A 36 17.26 3.93 -20.22
N ASP A 37 16.55 3.52 -19.17
CA ASP A 37 16.44 2.15 -18.68
C ASP A 37 14.97 1.84 -18.34
N PRO A 38 14.22 1.27 -19.31
CA PRO A 38 12.83 0.90 -19.11
C PRO A 38 12.59 -0.18 -18.04
N ASP A 39 13.64 -0.88 -17.61
CA ASP A 39 13.55 -2.01 -16.68
C ASP A 39 13.97 -1.60 -15.24
N TYR A 40 14.18 -0.31 -15.00
CA TYR A 40 14.56 0.22 -13.69
C TYR A 40 13.36 0.24 -12.71
N ALA A 41 13.18 -0.87 -11.98
CA ALA A 41 12.03 -1.14 -11.11
C ALA A 41 11.73 -0.02 -10.09
N ARG A 42 12.77 0.60 -9.51
CA ARG A 42 12.63 1.67 -8.51
C ARG A 42 12.00 2.95 -9.10
N ALA A 43 12.28 3.29 -10.35
CA ALA A 43 11.63 4.44 -11.00
C ALA A 43 10.17 4.12 -11.32
N HIS A 44 9.86 2.88 -11.72
CA HIS A 44 8.48 2.43 -11.86
C HIS A 44 7.70 2.57 -10.55
N TYR A 45 8.25 2.16 -9.41
CA TYR A 45 7.61 2.39 -8.11
C TYR A 45 7.32 3.89 -7.85
N GLN A 46 8.32 4.76 -8.06
CA GLN A 46 8.17 6.20 -7.81
C GLN A 46 7.13 6.85 -8.73
N LEU A 47 7.12 6.52 -10.02
CA LEU A 47 6.08 6.98 -10.95
C LEU A 47 4.70 6.46 -10.56
N GLY A 48 4.59 5.21 -10.14
CA GLY A 48 3.33 4.65 -9.63
C GLY A 48 2.77 5.48 -8.48
N SER A 49 3.63 5.87 -7.54
CA SER A 49 3.29 6.75 -6.42
C SER A 49 2.85 8.14 -6.90
N PHE A 50 3.60 8.78 -7.80
CA PHE A 50 3.23 10.05 -8.41
C PHE A 50 1.85 10.03 -9.07
N TYR A 51 1.59 9.03 -9.92
CA TYR A 51 0.31 8.90 -10.60
C TYR A 51 -0.84 8.62 -9.63
N GLN A 52 -0.60 7.88 -8.55
CA GLN A 52 -1.62 7.62 -7.54
C GLN A 52 -1.98 8.86 -6.73
N TYR A 53 -0.99 9.56 -6.16
CA TYR A 53 -1.24 10.61 -5.16
C TYR A 53 -1.36 12.01 -5.76
N GLN A 54 -0.53 12.34 -6.76
CA GLN A 54 -0.50 13.69 -7.34
C GLN A 54 -1.52 13.83 -8.46
N PHE A 55 -1.57 12.86 -9.36
CA PHE A 55 -2.41 12.94 -10.55
C PHE A 55 -3.75 12.21 -10.41
N LYS A 56 -3.92 11.40 -9.36
CA LYS A 56 -5.08 10.51 -9.17
C LYS A 56 -5.39 9.65 -10.41
N ASN A 57 -4.37 9.36 -11.21
CA ASN A 57 -4.44 8.53 -12.39
C ASN A 57 -4.15 7.08 -11.99
N PHE A 58 -5.18 6.43 -11.45
CA PHE A 58 -5.07 5.10 -10.89
C PHE A 58 -4.72 4.00 -11.89
N GLN A 59 -5.12 4.16 -13.16
CA GLN A 59 -4.76 3.22 -14.21
C GLN A 59 -3.26 3.23 -14.48
N THR A 60 -2.67 4.42 -14.62
CA THR A 60 -1.23 4.58 -14.88
C THR A 60 -0.42 4.18 -13.64
N ALA A 61 -0.91 4.50 -12.45
CA ALA A 61 -0.32 4.03 -11.20
C ALA A 61 -0.24 2.50 -11.13
N GLY A 62 -1.35 1.81 -11.42
CA GLY A 62 -1.42 0.35 -11.43
C GLY A 62 -0.49 -0.28 -12.47
N TYR A 63 -0.34 0.34 -13.65
CA TYR A 63 0.63 -0.10 -14.66
C TYR A 63 2.06 -0.06 -14.10
N HIS A 64 2.47 1.06 -13.52
CA HIS A 64 3.83 1.23 -13.01
C HIS A 64 4.12 0.33 -11.81
N TYR A 65 3.19 0.18 -10.87
CA TYR A 65 3.36 -0.75 -9.76
C TYR A 65 3.46 -2.20 -10.22
N LYS A 66 2.63 -2.61 -11.18
CA LYS A 66 2.71 -3.95 -11.75
C LYS A 66 4.06 -4.17 -12.43
N LYS A 67 4.55 -3.19 -13.19
CA LYS A 67 5.88 -3.25 -13.81
C LYS A 67 7.00 -3.38 -12.79
N CYS A 68 6.95 -2.60 -11.70
CA CYS A 68 7.91 -2.74 -10.60
C CYS A 68 7.93 -4.17 -10.03
N ILE A 69 6.77 -4.78 -9.80
CA ILE A 69 6.68 -6.18 -9.31
C ILE A 69 7.16 -7.19 -10.37
N GLU A 70 6.88 -6.96 -11.66
CA GLU A 70 7.35 -7.83 -12.75
C GLU A 70 8.89 -7.82 -12.87
N LEU A 71 9.51 -6.65 -12.66
CA LEU A 71 10.95 -6.43 -12.78
C LEU A 71 11.71 -6.85 -11.51
N GLU A 72 11.17 -6.50 -10.35
CA GLU A 72 11.76 -6.81 -9.05
C GLU A 72 10.67 -7.33 -8.09
N PRO A 73 10.35 -8.63 -8.13
CA PRO A 73 9.34 -9.22 -7.25
C PRO A 73 9.68 -9.10 -5.76
N SER A 74 10.96 -8.92 -5.42
CA SER A 74 11.44 -8.73 -4.04
C SER A 74 11.36 -7.29 -3.55
N PHE A 75 10.87 -6.34 -4.35
CA PHE A 75 10.80 -4.94 -3.96
C PHE A 75 9.69 -4.73 -2.91
N PRO A 76 9.98 -4.41 -1.65
CA PRO A 76 8.97 -4.48 -0.58
C PRO A 76 7.96 -3.32 -0.63
N ASP A 77 8.41 -2.11 -0.95
CA ASP A 77 7.60 -0.89 -0.77
C ASP A 77 6.41 -0.80 -1.74
N VAL A 78 6.51 -1.45 -2.91
CA VAL A 78 5.45 -1.44 -3.93
C VAL A 78 4.20 -2.17 -3.47
N TYR A 79 4.33 -3.22 -2.65
CA TYR A 79 3.22 -4.09 -2.29
C TYR A 79 2.16 -3.35 -1.46
N GLU A 80 2.57 -2.57 -0.47
CA GLU A 80 1.63 -1.78 0.33
C GLU A 80 0.88 -0.76 -0.53
N HIS A 81 1.63 0.00 -1.35
CA HIS A 81 1.07 1.04 -2.20
C HIS A 81 0.11 0.48 -3.25
N TYR A 82 0.49 -0.64 -3.88
CA TYR A 82 -0.35 -1.29 -4.86
C TYR A 82 -1.58 -1.94 -4.23
N LEU A 83 -1.44 -2.57 -3.06
CA LEU A 83 -2.57 -3.13 -2.32
C LEU A 83 -3.59 -2.04 -1.96
N ARG A 84 -3.13 -0.90 -1.43
CA ARG A 84 -3.97 0.27 -1.13
C ARG A 84 -4.70 0.79 -2.37
N LEU A 85 -4.01 0.85 -3.51
CA LEU A 85 -4.62 1.22 -4.79
C LEU A 85 -5.73 0.23 -5.19
N LEU A 86 -5.46 -1.07 -5.11
CA LEU A 86 -6.43 -2.11 -5.48
C LEU A 86 -7.68 -2.10 -4.59
N ILE A 87 -7.52 -1.82 -3.29
CA ILE A 87 -8.63 -1.65 -2.35
C ILE A 87 -9.47 -0.44 -2.75
N THR A 88 -8.82 0.70 -3.02
CA THR A 88 -9.52 1.93 -3.47
C THR A 88 -10.32 1.69 -4.76
N LEU A 89 -9.75 0.90 -5.68
CA LEU A 89 -10.40 0.52 -6.95
C LEU A 89 -11.38 -0.65 -6.82
N LYS A 90 -11.55 -1.22 -5.62
CA LYS A 90 -12.40 -2.39 -5.35
C LYS A 90 -12.11 -3.59 -6.26
N MET A 91 -10.83 -3.80 -6.59
CA MET A 91 -10.39 -4.90 -7.45
C MET A 91 -10.24 -6.20 -6.63
N HIS A 92 -11.35 -6.74 -6.15
CA HIS A 92 -11.44 -7.86 -5.20
C HIS A 92 -10.54 -9.06 -5.54
N LYS A 93 -10.48 -9.46 -6.83
CA LYS A 93 -9.67 -10.61 -7.27
C LYS A 93 -8.17 -10.38 -7.10
N SER A 94 -7.71 -9.14 -7.33
CA SER A 94 -6.29 -8.79 -7.29
C SER A 94 -5.79 -8.57 -5.87
N ILE A 95 -6.65 -8.09 -4.96
CA ILE A 95 -6.29 -7.79 -3.56
C ILE A 95 -5.68 -9.01 -2.87
N LYS A 96 -6.37 -10.16 -2.95
CA LYS A 96 -5.90 -11.40 -2.32
C LYS A 96 -4.54 -11.85 -2.87
N LEU A 97 -4.40 -11.86 -4.19
CA LEU A 97 -3.16 -12.27 -4.86
C LEU A 97 -1.97 -11.39 -4.46
N ILE A 98 -2.14 -10.07 -4.48
CA ILE A 98 -1.06 -9.14 -4.13
C ILE A 98 -0.71 -9.22 -2.65
N ALA A 99 -1.69 -9.37 -1.76
CA ALA A 99 -1.43 -9.51 -0.33
C ALA A 99 -0.71 -10.82 0.00
N GLU A 100 -1.10 -11.95 -0.61
CA GLU A 100 -0.42 -13.23 -0.45
C GLU A 100 1.04 -13.14 -0.90
N ASN A 101 1.28 -12.52 -2.07
CA ASN A 101 2.64 -12.30 -2.56
C ASN A 101 3.44 -11.40 -1.59
N ALA A 102 2.86 -10.28 -1.15
CA ALA A 102 3.51 -9.34 -0.23
C ALA A 102 4.03 -10.01 1.04
N LEU A 103 3.25 -10.94 1.63
CA LEU A 103 3.60 -11.62 2.87
C LEU A 103 4.80 -12.58 2.73
N THR A 104 5.15 -12.97 1.49
CA THR A 104 6.32 -13.81 1.19
C THR A 104 7.61 -13.01 0.98
N VAL A 105 7.51 -11.69 0.74
CA VAL A 105 8.65 -10.84 0.40
C VAL A 105 9.35 -10.33 1.66
N ALA A 106 10.68 -10.45 1.69
CA ALA A 106 11.49 -9.96 2.79
C ALA A 106 11.49 -8.42 2.83
N GLY A 107 11.42 -7.84 4.03
CA GLY A 107 11.41 -6.38 4.22
C GLY A 107 10.04 -5.73 4.07
N VAL A 108 9.02 -6.44 3.57
CA VAL A 108 7.64 -5.91 3.56
C VAL A 108 7.16 -5.65 4.98
N ASN A 109 6.55 -4.47 5.19
CA ASN A 109 5.85 -4.17 6.42
C ASN A 109 4.55 -4.99 6.51
N LYS A 110 4.65 -6.18 7.11
CA LYS A 110 3.51 -7.11 7.26
C LYS A 110 2.36 -6.50 8.07
N ALA A 111 2.65 -5.60 9.03
CA ALA A 111 1.62 -4.93 9.80
C ALA A 111 0.72 -4.10 8.88
N ASN A 112 1.31 -3.30 7.98
CA ASN A 112 0.57 -2.49 7.01
C ASN A 112 -0.21 -3.35 6.01
N ILE A 113 0.32 -4.51 5.59
CA ILE A 113 -0.42 -5.44 4.72
C ILE A 113 -1.66 -5.98 5.43
N TYR A 114 -1.52 -6.46 6.67
CA TYR A 114 -2.66 -6.93 7.45
C TYR A 114 -3.65 -5.81 7.78
N GLU A 115 -3.19 -4.60 8.07
CA GLU A 115 -4.07 -3.45 8.29
C GLU A 115 -4.92 -3.15 7.05
N ASN A 116 -4.32 -3.09 5.87
CA ASN A 116 -5.03 -2.88 4.61
C ASN A 116 -6.05 -4.00 4.32
N LEU A 117 -5.71 -5.26 4.60
CA LEU A 117 -6.66 -6.37 4.52
C LEU A 117 -7.80 -6.25 5.54
N GLY A 118 -7.50 -5.77 6.75
CA GLY A 118 -8.48 -5.47 7.78
C GLY A 118 -9.48 -4.40 7.32
N PHE A 119 -8.99 -3.28 6.77
CA PHE A 119 -9.84 -2.22 6.22
C PHE A 119 -10.72 -2.75 5.10
N TYR A 120 -10.15 -3.53 4.19
CA TYR A 120 -10.90 -4.11 3.08
C TYR A 120 -12.04 -5.04 3.56
N GLU A 121 -11.77 -5.95 4.50
CA GLU A 121 -12.82 -6.84 5.02
C GLU A 121 -13.86 -6.08 5.86
N GLU A 122 -13.45 -5.01 6.54
CA GLU A 122 -14.36 -4.13 7.27
C GLU A 122 -15.30 -3.38 6.32
N GLU A 123 -14.81 -2.89 5.17
CA GLU A 123 -15.65 -2.31 4.12
C GLU A 123 -16.62 -3.33 3.51
N MET A 124 -16.23 -4.61 3.43
CA MET A 124 -17.08 -5.71 2.99
C MET A 124 -18.04 -6.22 4.08
N LEU A 125 -18.04 -5.60 5.27
CA LEU A 125 -18.81 -6.01 6.45
C LEU A 125 -18.50 -7.42 6.97
N HIS A 126 -17.35 -7.99 6.58
CA HIS A 126 -16.84 -9.26 7.13
C HIS A 126 -16.08 -9.00 8.44
N LEU A 127 -16.80 -8.51 9.46
CA LEU A 127 -16.22 -7.99 10.70
C LEU A 127 -15.32 -9.00 11.43
N ASP A 128 -15.63 -10.30 11.37
CA ASP A 128 -14.79 -11.36 11.93
C ASP A 128 -13.42 -11.47 11.28
N LYS A 129 -13.37 -11.37 9.95
CA LYS A 129 -12.11 -11.38 9.20
C LYS A 129 -11.32 -10.10 9.46
N ALA A 130 -11.99 -8.95 9.48
CA ALA A 130 -11.37 -7.67 9.80
C ALA A 130 -10.68 -7.70 11.18
N LYS A 131 -11.39 -8.18 12.22
CA LYS A 131 -10.82 -8.38 13.56
C LYS A 131 -9.59 -9.28 13.56
N ASN A 132 -9.63 -10.38 12.82
CA ASN A 132 -8.50 -11.29 12.72
C ASN A 132 -7.28 -10.61 12.08
N TYR A 133 -7.47 -9.87 11.00
CA TYR A 133 -6.38 -9.13 10.35
C TYR A 133 -5.79 -8.04 11.25
N TYR A 134 -6.61 -7.26 11.98
CA TYR A 134 -6.07 -6.27 12.93
C TYR A 134 -5.30 -6.92 14.08
N LYS A 135 -5.72 -8.09 14.57
CA LYS A 135 -4.93 -8.87 15.55
C LYS A 135 -3.61 -9.34 14.95
N MET A 136 -3.63 -9.84 13.72
CA MET A 136 -2.40 -10.26 13.03
C MET A 136 -1.45 -9.06 12.85
N ALA A 137 -1.96 -7.89 12.47
CA ALA A 137 -1.18 -6.65 12.36
C ALA A 137 -0.54 -6.27 13.70
N SER A 138 -1.30 -6.32 14.80
CA SER A 138 -0.79 -6.05 16.16
C SER A 138 0.27 -7.04 16.60
N ASN A 139 0.18 -8.32 16.21
CA ASN A 139 1.14 -9.33 16.62
C ASN A 139 2.49 -9.21 15.90
N VAL A 140 2.51 -8.67 14.69
CA VAL A 140 3.73 -8.55 13.88
C VAL A 140 4.42 -7.18 14.00
N THR A 141 3.75 -6.17 14.55
CA THR A 141 4.41 -4.88 14.83
C THR A 141 5.28 -5.00 16.08
N ALA A 142 6.47 -4.41 16.02
CA ALA A 142 7.37 -4.28 17.16
C ALA A 142 7.15 -2.96 17.94
N ASN A 143 6.36 -2.03 17.39
CA ASN A 143 6.27 -0.66 17.87
C ASN A 143 5.01 -0.43 18.72
N GLN A 144 5.17 0.13 19.92
CA GLN A 144 4.08 0.32 20.87
C GLN A 144 3.01 1.32 20.38
N SER A 145 3.38 2.32 19.57
CA SER A 145 2.40 3.24 18.96
C SER A 145 1.43 2.50 18.03
N ASP A 146 1.94 1.56 17.24
CA ASP A 146 1.14 0.81 16.28
C ASP A 146 0.19 -0.16 17.00
N HIS A 147 0.60 -0.68 18.16
CA HIS A 147 -0.29 -1.49 19.01
C HIS A 147 -1.54 -0.69 19.41
N SER A 148 -1.39 0.58 19.80
CA SER A 148 -2.55 1.42 20.14
C SER A 148 -3.45 1.70 18.94
N LEU A 149 -2.87 1.88 17.75
CA LEU A 149 -3.63 2.05 16.51
C LEU A 149 -4.51 0.82 16.20
N PHE A 150 -3.95 -0.39 16.30
CA PHE A 150 -4.70 -1.62 16.03
C PHE A 150 -5.77 -1.90 17.09
N GLN A 151 -5.55 -1.48 18.35
CA GLN A 151 -6.57 -1.56 19.39
C GLN A 151 -7.78 -0.67 19.07
N GLU A 152 -7.55 0.55 18.54
CA GLU A 152 -8.65 1.43 18.10
C GLU A 152 -9.42 0.83 16.92
N HIS A 153 -8.74 0.23 15.94
CA HIS A 153 -9.42 -0.49 14.85
C HIS A 153 -10.28 -1.64 15.39
N LEU A 154 -9.76 -2.43 16.34
CA LEU A 154 -10.52 -3.52 16.97
C LEU A 154 -11.75 -3.01 17.73
N LYS A 155 -11.59 -1.92 18.50
CA LYS A 155 -12.71 -1.28 19.20
C LYS A 155 -13.79 -0.84 18.22
N ARG A 156 -13.41 -0.14 17.15
CA ARG A 156 -14.32 0.29 16.08
C ARG A 156 -15.10 -0.88 15.47
N VAL A 157 -14.43 -1.99 15.16
CA VAL A 157 -15.11 -3.16 14.58
C VAL A 157 -16.06 -3.83 15.58
N ASN A 158 -15.68 -3.93 16.86
CA ASN A 158 -16.56 -4.49 17.90
C ASN A 158 -17.82 -3.63 18.09
N GLU A 159 -17.69 -2.30 18.05
CA GLU A 159 -18.83 -1.39 18.11
C GLU A 159 -19.79 -1.62 16.93
N LYS A 160 -19.27 -1.74 15.70
CA LYS A 160 -20.07 -2.05 14.50
C LYS A 160 -20.79 -3.40 14.61
N GLU A 161 -20.14 -4.40 15.19
CA GLU A 161 -20.74 -5.72 15.41
C GLU A 161 -21.88 -5.66 16.42
N SER A 162 -21.68 -4.97 17.55
CA SER A 162 -22.73 -4.78 18.55
C SER A 162 -23.93 -3.98 18.03
N ALA A 163 -23.70 -2.99 17.15
CA ALA A 163 -24.76 -2.22 16.51
C ALA A 163 -25.56 -3.02 15.49
N ASN A 164 -24.97 -4.07 14.90
CA ASN A 164 -25.61 -4.96 13.93
C ASN A 164 -26.33 -6.16 14.58
N GLN A 165 -26.24 -6.35 15.89
CA GLN A 165 -27.05 -7.35 16.58
C GLN A 165 -28.48 -6.82 16.76
N PRO A 166 -29.52 -7.57 16.33
CA PRO A 166 -30.89 -7.15 16.59
C PRO A 166 -31.11 -7.07 18.10
N MET A 167 -31.59 -5.92 18.60
CA MET A 167 -32.03 -5.79 19.99
C MET A 167 -33.15 -6.81 20.22
N ILE A 168 -32.82 -7.92 20.88
CA ILE A 168 -33.83 -8.84 21.39
C ILE A 168 -34.47 -8.11 22.57
N TYR A 169 -35.56 -7.39 22.31
CA TYR A 169 -36.44 -6.92 23.37
C TYR A 169 -37.01 -8.15 24.06
N ALA A 170 -36.42 -8.54 25.19
CA ALA A 170 -37.00 -9.51 26.09
C ALA A 170 -38.25 -8.86 26.70
N TYR A 171 -39.40 -9.08 26.06
CA TYR A 171 -40.69 -8.88 26.70
C TYR A 171 -40.79 -9.89 27.85
N GLN A 172 -40.52 -9.44 29.07
CA GLN A 172 -40.94 -10.16 30.26
C GLN A 172 -42.46 -10.00 30.35
N GLY A 173 -43.17 -11.11 30.11
CA GLY A 173 -44.61 -11.24 30.32
C GLY A 173 -44.97 -11.49 31.78
#